data_AF-A0A7C7ETH8-F1
#
_entry.id   AF-A0A7C7ETH8-F1
#
_cell.length_a   1.000
_cell.length_b   1.000
_cell.length_c   1.000
_cell.angle_alpha   90.00
_cell.angle_beta   90.00
_cell.angle_gamma   90.00
#
_symmetry.space_group_name_H-M   'P 1'
#
loop_
_entity.id
_entity.type
_entity.pdbx_description
1 polymer ?
#
loop_
_entity_poly.entity_id
_entity_poly.type
_entity_poly.pdbx_seq_one_letter_code
_entity_poly.pdbx_strand_id
1 'polypeptide(L)'
;MDIANTVLKGALGAGLIFFILNNVIKRLKTKTKAWINVGVGVALSGLFGLALVVDFPESGRDARLFNITFMASVFTIALSYALYYFISGYGFAFARTRDLESKFYYQEFVYLIFRHGNVFYLKKDKNGFYSGVVSKAKKSRFLEDVINELLQETRVGISASAVTKVGKLTFREPKEIYHCFYADGPVIDGLEGFEEVNAYEAATLPMRELDKEIIFRIIIREKFDI
;
A
#
# COMPACT_ATOMS: atom_id res chain seq x y z
N MET A 1 16.95 -42.16 16.20
CA MET A 1 16.09 -41.77 15.06
C MET A 1 16.91 -40.93 14.07
N ASP A 2 16.62 -40.92 12.76
CA ASP A 2 17.38 -40.08 11.80
C ASP A 2 17.21 -38.60 12.14
N ILE A 3 18.32 -37.86 12.27
CA ILE A 3 18.34 -36.44 12.67
C ILE A 3 17.46 -35.63 11.73
N ALA A 4 17.48 -35.95 10.43
CA ALA A 4 16.65 -35.32 9.41
C ALA A 4 15.15 -35.45 9.71
N ASN A 5 14.71 -36.60 10.21
CA ASN A 5 13.30 -36.86 10.55
C ASN A 5 12.85 -36.04 11.76
N THR A 6 13.72 -35.91 12.78
CA THR A 6 13.44 -35.07 13.96
C THR A 6 13.34 -33.60 13.58
N VAL A 7 14.23 -33.12 12.71
CA VAL A 7 14.22 -31.75 12.20
C VAL A 7 12.96 -31.47 11.39
N LEU A 8 12.60 -32.37 10.47
CA LEU A 8 11.42 -32.23 9.63
C LEU A 8 10.13 -32.18 10.46
N LYS A 9 9.99 -33.06 11.47
CA LYS A 9 8.83 -33.06 12.37
C LYS A 9 8.72 -31.76 13.17
N GLY A 10 9.84 -31.25 13.68
CA GLY A 10 9.88 -29.98 14.40
C GLY A 10 9.47 -28.79 13.53
N ALA A 11 10.01 -28.72 12.32
CA ALA A 11 9.69 -27.66 11.36
C ALA A 11 8.23 -27.71 10.88
N LEU A 12 7.71 -28.90 10.56
CA LEU A 12 6.31 -29.08 10.14
C LEU A 12 5.33 -28.73 11.27
N GLY A 13 5.61 -29.17 12.50
CA GLY A 13 4.78 -28.87 13.66
C GLY A 13 4.73 -27.36 13.93
N ALA A 14 5.88 -26.70 13.95
CA ALA A 14 5.94 -25.24 14.10
C ALA A 14 5.26 -24.52 12.92
N GLY A 15 5.50 -24.95 11.69
CA GLY A 15 4.90 -24.37 10.48
C GLY A 15 3.37 -24.44 10.48
N LEU A 16 2.79 -25.58 10.89
CA LEU A 16 1.35 -25.75 10.97
C LEU A 16 0.71 -24.79 12.00
N ILE A 17 1.33 -24.63 13.16
CA ILE A 17 0.86 -23.69 14.20
C ILE A 17 0.81 -22.27 13.63
N PHE A 18 1.89 -21.82 12.99
CA PHE A 18 1.97 -20.47 12.43
C PHE A 18 1.05 -20.30 11.21
N PHE A 19 0.80 -21.35 10.42
CA PHE A 19 -0.18 -21.31 9.33
C PHE A 19 -1.59 -21.06 9.85
N ILE A 20 -2.02 -21.84 10.86
CA ILE A 20 -3.33 -21.68 11.49
C ILE A 20 -3.44 -20.28 12.12
N LEU A 21 -2.44 -19.88 12.90
CA LEU A 21 -2.39 -18.57 13.53
C LEU A 21 -2.56 -17.44 12.51
N ASN A 22 -1.78 -17.46 11.42
CA ASN A 22 -1.82 -16.41 10.40
C ASN A 22 -3.15 -16.39 9.63
N ASN A 23 -3.84 -17.52 9.50
CA ASN A 23 -5.19 -17.55 8.94
C ASN A 23 -6.22 -16.91 9.89
N VAL A 24 -6.13 -17.18 11.20
CA VAL A 24 -7.01 -16.59 12.22
C VAL A 24 -6.85 -15.06 12.28
N ILE A 25 -5.61 -14.57 12.28
CA ILE A 25 -5.32 -13.13 12.39
C ILE A 25 -5.30 -12.40 11.04
N LYS A 26 -5.76 -13.03 9.95
CA LYS A 26 -5.66 -12.51 8.58
C LYS A 26 -6.25 -11.11 8.42
N ARG A 27 -7.28 -10.74 9.20
CA ARG A 27 -7.95 -9.43 9.12
C ARG A 27 -7.37 -8.35 10.05
N LEU A 28 -6.37 -8.67 10.87
CA LEU A 28 -5.76 -7.70 11.79
C LEU A 28 -4.77 -6.76 11.07
N LYS A 29 -4.50 -5.62 11.70
CA LYS A 29 -3.49 -4.65 11.24
C LYS A 29 -2.10 -5.29 11.23
N THR A 30 -1.26 -4.91 10.27
CA THR A 30 0.10 -5.48 10.07
C THR A 30 0.96 -5.39 11.33
N LYS A 31 0.95 -4.24 12.02
CA LYS A 31 1.66 -4.06 13.30
C LYS A 31 1.18 -5.06 14.37
N THR A 32 -0.13 -5.27 14.47
CA THR A 32 -0.73 -6.23 15.40
C THR A 32 -0.36 -7.67 15.03
N LYS A 33 -0.36 -8.02 13.74
CA LYS A 33 0.08 -9.33 13.25
C LYS A 33 1.55 -9.61 13.59
N ALA A 34 2.43 -8.62 13.43
CA ALA A 34 3.84 -8.75 13.80
C ALA A 34 3.99 -9.06 15.30
N TRP A 35 3.35 -8.26 16.15
CA TRP A 35 3.41 -8.46 17.61
C TRP A 35 2.79 -9.80 18.06
N ILE A 36 1.71 -10.26 17.42
CA ILE A 36 1.12 -11.56 17.73
C ILE A 36 2.08 -12.70 17.35
N ASN A 37 2.69 -12.67 16.16
CA ASN A 37 3.66 -13.70 15.75
C ASN A 37 4.88 -13.73 16.67
N VAL A 38 5.40 -12.56 17.07
CA VAL A 38 6.50 -12.46 18.06
C VAL A 38 6.06 -13.00 19.41
N GLY A 39 4.91 -12.57 19.93
CA GLY A 39 4.42 -12.98 21.24
C GLY A 39 4.16 -14.49 21.32
N VAL A 40 3.49 -15.06 20.31
CA VAL A 40 3.26 -16.52 20.23
C VAL A 40 4.57 -17.28 20.04
N GLY A 41 5.49 -16.77 19.22
CA GLY A 41 6.83 -17.35 19.04
C GLY A 41 7.61 -17.40 20.34
N VAL A 42 7.69 -16.29 21.08
CA VAL A 42 8.38 -16.22 22.38
C VAL A 42 7.72 -17.14 23.41
N ALA A 43 6.40 -17.19 23.46
CA ALA A 43 5.68 -18.08 24.38
C ALA A 43 5.96 -19.56 24.09
N LEU A 44 5.87 -19.97 22.82
CA LEU A 44 6.14 -21.35 22.42
C LEU A 44 7.62 -21.73 22.59
N SER A 45 8.55 -20.86 22.20
CA SER A 45 9.98 -21.08 22.44
C SER A 45 10.29 -21.16 23.94
N GLY A 46 9.65 -20.33 24.77
CA GLY A 46 9.78 -20.36 26.22
C GLY A 46 9.26 -21.66 26.83
N LEU A 47 8.08 -22.14 26.40
CA LEU A 47 7.52 -23.42 26.85
C LEU A 47 8.43 -24.61 26.55
N PHE A 48 8.97 -24.68 25.33
CA PHE A 48 9.89 -25.75 24.95
C PHE A 48 11.29 -25.60 25.56
N GLY A 49 11.72 -24.36 25.83
CA GLY A 49 12.93 -24.09 26.60
C GLY A 49 12.79 -24.57 28.06
N LEU A 50 11.66 -24.31 28.70
CA LEU A 50 11.36 -24.81 30.04
C LEU A 50 11.25 -26.33 30.07
N ALA A 51 10.55 -26.94 29.10
CA ALA A 51 10.49 -28.39 28.97
C ALA A 51 11.89 -29.00 28.82
N LEU A 52 12.77 -28.36 28.03
CA LEU A 52 14.15 -28.80 27.88
C LEU A 52 14.95 -28.70 29.18
N VAL A 53 14.75 -27.68 30.01
CA VAL A 53 15.43 -27.52 31.30
C VAL A 53 14.94 -28.54 32.33
N VAL A 54 13.62 -28.74 32.41
CA VAL A 54 13.00 -29.70 33.34
C VAL A 54 13.38 -31.12 32.99
N ASP A 55 13.31 -31.48 31.70
CA ASP A 55 13.58 -32.85 31.26
C ASP A 55 15.08 -33.08 30.98
N PHE A 56 15.95 -32.06 31.08
CA PHE A 56 17.38 -32.17 30.75
C PHE A 56 18.11 -33.35 31.42
N PRO A 57 17.87 -33.64 32.73
CA PRO A 57 18.58 -34.70 33.44
C PRO A 57 18.15 -36.11 33.04
N GLU A 58 16.88 -36.29 32.66
CA GLU A 58 16.26 -37.61 32.45
C GLU A 58 15.96 -37.92 30.98
N SER A 59 16.03 -36.92 30.09
CA SER A 59 15.66 -37.09 28.69
C SER A 59 16.74 -37.72 27.82
N GLY A 60 16.32 -38.72 27.04
CA GLY A 60 17.12 -39.30 25.97
C GLY A 60 17.57 -38.24 24.95
N ARG A 61 18.70 -38.50 24.27
CA ARG A 61 19.28 -37.62 23.24
C ARG A 61 18.25 -37.15 22.20
N ASP A 62 17.33 -38.04 21.80
CA ASP A 62 16.32 -37.76 20.78
C ASP A 62 15.27 -36.74 21.26
N ALA A 63 14.85 -36.79 22.53
CA ALA A 63 13.90 -35.83 23.10
C ALA A 63 14.53 -34.43 23.26
N ARG A 64 15.81 -34.37 23.66
CA ARG A 64 16.57 -33.11 23.71
C ARG A 64 16.71 -32.49 22.32
N LEU A 65 17.10 -33.30 21.33
CA LEU A 65 17.21 -32.84 19.95
C LEU A 65 15.87 -32.35 19.40
N PHE A 66 14.77 -33.01 19.71
CA PHE A 66 13.43 -32.56 19.32
C PHE A 66 13.09 -31.20 19.92
N ASN A 67 13.24 -31.02 21.24
CA ASN A 67 12.94 -29.76 21.91
C ASN A 67 13.79 -28.59 21.41
N ILE A 68 15.09 -28.81 21.21
CA ILE A 68 16.00 -27.81 20.61
C ILE A 68 15.53 -27.45 19.21
N THR A 69 15.22 -28.45 18.38
CA THR A 69 14.85 -28.21 16.98
C THR A 69 13.49 -27.53 16.86
N PHE A 70 12.54 -27.91 17.70
CA PHE A 70 11.23 -27.26 17.76
C PHE A 70 11.36 -25.80 18.20
N MET A 71 12.13 -25.53 19.26
CA MET A 71 12.40 -24.17 19.74
C MET A 71 13.06 -23.31 18.64
N ALA A 72 14.08 -23.84 17.97
CA ALA A 72 14.77 -23.16 16.88
C ALA A 72 13.84 -22.90 15.68
N SER A 73 12.97 -23.86 15.34
CA SER A 73 12.00 -23.74 14.24
C SER A 73 10.94 -22.68 14.55
N VAL A 74 10.36 -22.71 15.74
CA VAL A 74 9.41 -21.69 16.22
C VAL A 74 10.03 -20.30 16.18
N PHE A 75 11.25 -20.16 16.69
CA PHE A 75 11.94 -18.87 16.70
C PHE A 75 12.21 -18.36 15.28
N THR A 76 12.72 -19.23 14.40
CA THR A 76 13.02 -18.89 13.01
C THR A 76 11.77 -18.48 12.24
N ILE A 77 10.66 -19.21 12.41
CA ILE A 77 9.38 -18.90 11.76
C ILE A 77 8.77 -17.61 12.33
N ALA A 78 8.77 -17.45 13.65
CA ALA A 78 8.28 -16.24 14.31
C ALA A 78 9.05 -15.00 13.86
N LEU A 79 10.39 -15.09 13.81
CA LEU A 79 11.26 -14.02 13.35
C LEU A 79 11.06 -13.75 11.86
N SER A 80 10.91 -14.78 11.03
CA SER A 80 10.64 -14.63 9.59
C SER A 80 9.32 -13.91 9.35
N TYR A 81 8.24 -14.28 10.06
CA TYR A 81 6.96 -13.58 9.98
C TYR A 81 7.02 -12.16 10.56
N ALA A 82 7.73 -11.97 11.68
CA ALA A 82 7.92 -10.65 12.26
C ALA A 82 8.65 -9.74 11.28
N LEU A 83 9.78 -10.18 10.72
CA LEU A 83 10.52 -9.47 9.69
C LEU A 83 9.66 -9.26 8.45
N TYR A 84 8.92 -10.26 7.98
CA TYR A 84 7.99 -10.09 6.86
C TYR A 84 6.93 -9.01 7.15
N TYR A 85 6.35 -8.95 8.35
CA TYR A 85 5.35 -7.95 8.72
C TYR A 85 5.95 -6.57 9.03
N PHE A 86 7.18 -6.51 9.55
CA PHE A 86 7.91 -5.27 9.71
C PHE A 86 8.35 -4.72 8.35
N ILE A 87 8.93 -5.55 7.49
CA ILE A 87 9.33 -5.19 6.12
C ILE A 87 8.10 -4.94 5.24
N SER A 88 6.96 -5.62 5.40
CA SER A 88 5.74 -5.22 4.68
C SER A 88 5.07 -3.99 5.31
N GLY A 89 5.39 -3.65 6.55
CA GLY A 89 5.01 -2.41 7.21
C GLY A 89 5.92 -1.21 6.87
N TYR A 90 7.21 -1.44 6.60
CA TYR A 90 8.24 -0.42 6.29
C TYR A 90 8.63 -0.37 4.82
N GLY A 91 8.56 -1.49 4.11
CA GLY A 91 8.91 -1.73 2.70
C GLY A 91 7.86 -1.22 1.72
N PHE A 92 7.19 -0.15 2.12
CA PHE A 92 6.53 0.75 1.21
C PHE A 92 6.66 2.20 1.69
N ALA A 93 7.87 2.60 2.09
CA ALA A 93 8.30 3.98 1.83
C ALA A 93 8.19 4.35 0.33
N PHE A 94 8.02 3.36 -0.56
CA PHE A 94 7.68 3.51 -1.99
C PHE A 94 6.24 3.14 -2.42
N ALA A 95 5.37 2.62 -1.54
CA ALA A 95 3.92 2.66 -1.79
C ALA A 95 3.36 3.61 -0.77
N ARG A 96 3.15 4.82 -1.29
CA ARG A 96 2.17 5.74 -0.75
C ARG A 96 1.04 4.97 -0.11
N THR A 97 0.84 5.25 1.18
CA THR A 97 -0.48 5.31 1.80
C THR A 97 -1.57 4.75 0.89
N ARG A 98 -1.80 3.44 1.00
CA ARG A 98 -3.00 2.78 0.50
C ARG A 98 -4.16 3.33 1.31
N ASP A 99 -4.59 4.53 0.94
CA ASP A 99 -5.68 5.26 1.58
C ASP A 99 -6.98 4.57 1.19
N LEU A 100 -7.34 3.54 1.96
CA LEU A 100 -8.72 3.09 2.09
C LEU A 100 -9.45 4.10 2.98
N GLU A 101 -9.70 5.31 2.48
CA GLU A 101 -10.50 6.32 3.17
C GLU A 101 -11.93 6.39 2.63
N SER A 102 -12.63 5.25 2.66
CA SER A 102 -14.08 5.22 2.45
C SER A 102 -14.80 5.71 3.72
N LYS A 103 -15.15 7.00 3.77
CA LYS A 103 -16.23 7.48 4.63
C LYS A 103 -17.55 7.16 3.92
N PHE A 104 -18.37 6.28 4.50
CA PHE A 104 -19.61 5.67 3.94
C PHE A 104 -20.57 6.63 3.20
N TYR A 105 -20.52 7.93 3.51
CA TYR A 105 -21.41 8.98 3.00
C TYR A 105 -20.85 9.86 1.87
N TYR A 106 -19.56 9.77 1.53
CA TYR A 106 -18.95 10.62 0.51
C TYR A 106 -18.86 9.90 -0.84
N GLN A 107 -19.03 10.64 -1.93
CA GLN A 107 -18.67 10.19 -3.27
C GLN A 107 -17.19 10.47 -3.49
N GLU A 108 -16.44 9.48 -3.95
CA GLU A 108 -15.00 9.61 -4.16
C GLU A 108 -14.67 9.74 -5.65
N PHE A 109 -13.72 10.61 -5.94
CA PHE A 109 -13.22 10.89 -7.28
C PHE A 109 -11.70 10.85 -7.28
N VAL A 110 -11.14 10.35 -8.37
CA VAL A 110 -9.71 10.49 -8.72
C VAL A 110 -9.61 11.67 -9.67
N TYR A 111 -8.78 12.64 -9.29
CA TYR A 111 -8.42 13.77 -10.12
C TYR A 111 -6.97 13.62 -10.56
N LEU A 112 -6.72 13.51 -11.86
CA LEU A 112 -5.39 13.23 -12.43
C LEU A 112 -4.98 14.30 -13.44
N ILE A 113 -3.78 14.85 -13.27
CA ILE A 113 -3.14 15.76 -14.24
C ILE A 113 -1.89 15.11 -14.81
N PHE A 114 -1.69 15.20 -16.11
CA PHE A 114 -0.44 14.80 -16.75
C PHE A 114 0.51 15.99 -16.82
N ARG A 115 1.80 15.75 -16.57
CA ARG A 115 2.83 16.77 -16.70
C ARG A 115 4.12 16.21 -17.29
N HIS A 116 4.86 17.08 -17.96
CA HIS A 116 6.23 16.86 -18.38
C HIS A 116 7.04 18.13 -18.08
N GLY A 117 7.86 18.10 -17.02
CA GLY A 117 8.60 19.29 -16.57
C GLY A 117 7.66 20.43 -16.14
N ASN A 118 7.67 21.54 -16.89
CA ASN A 118 6.81 22.72 -16.67
C ASN A 118 5.58 22.74 -17.59
N VAL A 119 5.34 21.69 -18.36
CA VAL A 119 4.18 21.58 -19.25
C VAL A 119 3.15 20.67 -18.59
N PHE A 120 1.89 21.10 -18.61
CA PHE A 120 0.72 20.34 -18.21
C PHE A 120 -0.10 19.97 -19.44
N TYR A 121 -0.70 18.79 -19.43
CA TYR A 121 -1.66 18.39 -20.46
C TYR A 121 -3.05 18.44 -19.83
N LEU A 122 -3.84 19.43 -20.26
CA LEU A 122 -5.17 19.71 -19.71
C LEU A 122 -6.24 19.47 -20.75
N LYS A 123 -7.40 18.99 -20.31
CA LYS A 123 -8.56 18.79 -21.18
C LYS A 123 -9.43 20.04 -21.15
N LYS A 124 -9.92 20.44 -22.32
CA LYS A 124 -10.87 21.54 -22.45
C LYS A 124 -12.29 20.99 -22.51
N ASP A 125 -13.15 21.48 -21.62
CA ASP A 125 -14.57 21.12 -21.62
C ASP A 125 -15.34 21.88 -22.73
N LYS A 126 -16.61 21.50 -22.96
CA LYS A 126 -17.47 22.16 -23.97
C LYS A 126 -17.74 23.64 -23.67
N ASN A 127 -17.56 24.07 -22.42
CA ASN A 127 -17.75 25.45 -21.98
C ASN A 127 -16.43 26.25 -22.05
N GLY A 128 -15.35 25.63 -22.52
CA GLY A 128 -14.04 26.27 -22.68
C GLY A 128 -13.17 26.27 -21.42
N PHE A 129 -13.57 25.60 -20.35
CA PHE A 129 -12.76 25.50 -19.13
C PHE A 129 -11.73 24.39 -19.22
N TYR A 130 -10.53 24.66 -18.71
CA TYR A 130 -9.42 23.71 -18.62
C TYR A 130 -9.48 22.94 -17.30
N SER A 131 -9.32 21.62 -17.37
CA SER A 131 -9.27 20.75 -16.19
C SER A 131 -8.37 19.54 -16.41
N GLY A 132 -7.98 18.88 -15.32
CA GLY A 132 -7.47 17.52 -15.34
C GLY A 132 -8.55 16.49 -15.69
N VAL A 133 -8.16 15.23 -15.66
CA VAL A 133 -9.08 14.09 -15.86
C VAL A 133 -9.69 13.70 -14.53
N VAL A 134 -11.01 13.57 -14.49
CA VAL A 134 -11.75 13.17 -13.29
C VAL A 134 -12.47 11.85 -13.55
N SER A 135 -12.24 10.87 -12.68
CA SER A 135 -12.98 9.60 -12.69
C SER A 135 -13.57 9.29 -11.33
N LYS A 136 -14.79 8.75 -11.31
CA LYS A 136 -15.48 8.40 -10.07
C LYS A 136 -14.95 7.08 -9.53
N ALA A 137 -14.41 7.10 -8.32
CA ALA A 137 -13.99 5.89 -7.62
C ALA A 137 -15.20 5.17 -7.02
N LYS A 138 -15.45 3.93 -7.46
CA LYS A 138 -16.47 3.08 -6.85
C LYS A 138 -16.00 2.61 -5.48
N LYS A 139 -16.90 2.55 -4.49
CA LYS A 139 -16.62 2.26 -3.06
C LYS A 139 -15.86 0.95 -2.78
N SER A 140 -15.80 0.02 -3.74
CA SER A 140 -15.13 -1.28 -3.60
C SER A 140 -13.81 -1.38 -4.38
N ARG A 141 -13.39 -0.31 -5.06
CA ARG A 141 -12.20 -0.30 -5.92
C ARG A 141 -11.07 0.47 -5.26
N PHE A 142 -9.85 0.00 -5.47
CA PHE A 142 -8.67 0.77 -5.10
C PHE A 142 -8.51 1.95 -6.05
N LEU A 143 -8.06 3.10 -5.54
CA LEU A 143 -7.80 4.28 -6.37
C LEU A 143 -6.77 3.98 -7.48
N GLU A 144 -5.83 3.07 -7.22
CA GLU A 144 -4.85 2.57 -8.20
C GLU A 144 -5.52 1.89 -9.40
N ASP A 145 -6.58 1.11 -9.19
CA ASP A 145 -7.32 0.47 -10.29
C ASP A 145 -7.98 1.54 -11.17
N VAL A 146 -8.53 2.58 -10.55
CA VAL A 146 -9.14 3.72 -11.25
C VAL A 146 -8.09 4.53 -12.03
N ILE A 147 -6.90 4.72 -11.46
CA ILE A 147 -5.78 5.38 -12.13
C ILE A 147 -5.30 4.54 -13.31
N ASN A 148 -5.16 3.22 -13.16
CA ASN A 148 -4.76 2.34 -14.25
C ASN A 148 -5.77 2.34 -15.40
N GLU A 149 -7.07 2.31 -15.07
CA GLU A 149 -8.14 2.47 -16.06
C GLU A 149 -8.01 3.82 -16.78
N LEU A 150 -7.80 4.93 -16.05
CA LEU A 150 -7.59 6.26 -16.62
C LEU A 150 -6.36 6.33 -17.55
N LEU A 151 -5.24 5.74 -17.15
CA LEU A 151 -4.01 5.72 -17.96
C LEU A 151 -4.22 4.91 -19.25
N GLN A 152 -4.94 3.79 -19.16
CA GLN A 152 -5.30 2.96 -20.32
C GLN A 152 -6.28 3.69 -21.27
N GLU A 153 -7.31 4.33 -20.72
CA GLU A 153 -8.31 5.10 -21.49
C GLU A 153 -7.66 6.28 -22.23
N THR A 154 -6.72 6.95 -21.58
CA THR A 154 -5.99 8.08 -22.15
C THR A 154 -4.86 7.65 -23.09
N ARG A 155 -4.59 6.34 -23.20
CA ARG A 155 -3.51 5.73 -24.01
C ARG A 155 -2.13 6.30 -23.73
N VAL A 156 -1.93 6.77 -22.50
CA VAL A 156 -0.66 7.36 -22.09
C VAL A 156 0.28 6.24 -21.66
N GLY A 157 1.46 6.16 -22.27
CA GLY A 157 2.51 5.18 -21.94
C GLY A 157 3.19 5.40 -20.58
N ILE A 158 2.48 5.99 -19.62
CA ILE A 158 2.98 6.25 -18.27
C ILE A 158 2.70 5.04 -17.39
N SER A 159 3.74 4.54 -16.74
CA SER A 159 3.58 3.55 -15.69
C SER A 159 2.85 4.17 -14.49
N ALA A 160 1.95 3.43 -13.86
CA ALA A 160 1.33 3.79 -12.59
C ALA A 160 2.34 4.21 -11.51
N SER A 161 3.58 3.72 -11.58
CA SER A 161 4.68 4.08 -10.69
C SER A 161 5.10 5.56 -10.77
N ALA A 162 4.86 6.23 -11.89
CA ALA A 162 5.19 7.65 -12.08
C ALA A 162 4.04 8.59 -11.68
N VAL A 163 2.93 8.04 -11.18
CA VAL A 163 1.81 8.80 -10.64
C VAL A 163 2.12 9.21 -9.20
N THR A 164 1.86 10.47 -8.89
CA THR A 164 2.11 11.10 -7.61
C THR A 164 0.87 11.67 -6.96
N LYS A 165 0.51 11.16 -5.77
CA LYS A 165 -0.54 11.78 -4.94
C LYS A 165 -0.04 13.12 -4.40
N VAL A 166 -0.80 14.15 -4.67
CA VAL A 166 -0.52 15.54 -4.27
C VAL A 166 -1.33 15.87 -3.03
N GLY A 167 -2.59 15.47 -2.99
CA GLY A 167 -3.46 15.84 -1.89
C GLY A 167 -4.85 15.27 -1.98
N LYS A 168 -5.71 15.81 -1.12
CA LYS A 168 -7.13 15.49 -1.04
C LYS A 168 -7.94 16.76 -0.78
N LEU A 169 -9.08 16.86 -1.46
CA LEU A 169 -10.10 17.89 -1.22
C LEU A 169 -11.38 17.22 -0.77
N THR A 170 -11.95 17.69 0.34
CA THR A 170 -13.18 17.16 0.94
C THR A 170 -14.26 18.23 0.98
N PHE A 171 -15.27 18.09 0.11
CA PHE A 171 -16.45 18.94 0.13
C PHE A 171 -17.50 18.33 1.05
N ARG A 172 -18.00 19.13 2.00
CA ARG A 172 -19.10 18.70 2.89
C ARG A 172 -20.44 18.70 2.17
N GLU A 173 -20.64 19.65 1.26
CA GLU A 173 -21.86 19.82 0.47
C GLU A 173 -21.50 20.30 -0.96
N PRO A 174 -21.67 19.46 -2.01
CA PRO A 174 -22.05 18.05 -1.94
C PRO A 174 -20.97 17.21 -1.23
N LYS A 175 -21.37 16.07 -0.63
CA LYS A 175 -20.44 15.17 0.10
C LYS A 175 -19.51 14.45 -0.88
N GLU A 176 -18.42 15.11 -1.27
CA GLU A 176 -17.48 14.63 -2.28
C GLU A 176 -16.04 14.68 -1.77
N ILE A 177 -15.23 13.72 -2.19
CA ILE A 177 -13.80 13.66 -1.92
C ILE A 177 -13.07 13.51 -3.24
N TYR A 178 -12.16 14.43 -3.52
CA TYR A 178 -11.27 14.39 -4.68
C TYR A 178 -9.87 14.00 -4.21
N HIS A 179 -9.44 12.81 -4.57
CA HIS A 179 -8.06 12.36 -4.40
C HIS A 179 -7.24 12.84 -5.59
N CYS A 180 -6.30 13.75 -5.34
CA CYS A 180 -5.61 14.50 -6.38
C CYS A 180 -4.22 13.93 -6.66
N PHE A 181 -3.94 13.66 -7.93
CA PHE A 181 -2.70 13.05 -8.41
C PHE A 181 -2.14 13.82 -9.61
N TYR A 182 -0.82 13.79 -9.81
CA TYR A 182 -0.20 14.08 -11.10
C TYR A 182 0.56 12.87 -11.63
N ALA A 183 0.58 12.65 -12.94
CA ALA A 183 1.43 11.69 -13.62
C ALA A 183 2.60 12.44 -14.25
N ASP A 184 3.83 12.15 -13.82
CA ASP A 184 5.03 12.68 -14.46
C ASP A 184 5.51 11.68 -15.52
N GLY A 185 5.63 12.10 -16.77
CA GLY A 185 5.98 11.21 -17.88
C GLY A 185 7.00 11.82 -18.83
N PRO A 186 7.54 11.05 -19.79
CA PRO A 186 8.21 11.63 -20.96
C PRO A 186 7.23 12.51 -21.74
N VAL A 187 7.74 13.32 -22.68
CA VAL A 187 6.89 14.11 -23.60
C VAL A 187 5.77 13.22 -24.13
N ILE A 188 4.53 13.60 -23.86
CA ILE A 188 3.38 12.79 -24.21
C ILE A 188 2.88 13.24 -25.58
N ASP A 189 3.50 12.69 -26.63
CA ASP A 189 3.04 12.94 -27.99
C ASP A 189 1.67 12.29 -28.23
N GLY A 190 0.68 13.07 -28.69
CA GLY A 190 -0.58 12.54 -29.21
C GLY A 190 -1.66 12.21 -28.17
N LEU A 191 -1.70 12.90 -27.03
CA LEU A 191 -2.84 12.84 -26.10
C LEU A 191 -4.10 13.46 -26.75
N GLU A 192 -4.94 12.63 -27.37
CA GLU A 192 -6.16 13.10 -28.04
C GLU A 192 -7.08 13.86 -27.08
N GLY A 193 -7.39 15.11 -27.43
CA GLY A 193 -8.30 15.97 -26.67
C GLY A 193 -7.67 16.70 -25.48
N PHE A 194 -6.33 16.70 -25.37
CA PHE A 194 -5.61 17.52 -24.41
C PHE A 194 -4.84 18.63 -25.11
N GLU A 195 -4.75 19.76 -24.44
CA GLU A 195 -3.93 20.90 -24.85
C GLU A 195 -2.70 20.98 -23.94
N GLU A 196 -1.55 21.25 -24.55
CA GLU A 196 -0.31 21.54 -23.83
C GLU A 196 -0.36 22.95 -23.27
N VAL A 197 -0.18 23.07 -21.97
CA VAL A 197 -0.26 24.33 -21.23
C VAL A 197 1.01 24.49 -20.42
N ASN A 198 1.70 25.62 -20.59
CA ASN A 198 2.82 25.94 -19.74
C ASN A 198 2.33 26.31 -18.33
N ALA A 199 3.05 25.87 -17.29
CA ALA A 199 2.78 26.22 -15.89
C ALA A 199 2.62 27.72 -15.65
N TYR A 200 3.42 28.55 -16.35
CA TYR A 200 3.35 30.00 -16.22
C TYR A 200 2.09 30.60 -16.86
N GLU A 201 1.53 29.94 -17.87
CA GLU A 201 0.32 30.37 -18.58
C GLU A 201 -0.96 29.87 -17.90
N ALA A 202 -0.86 28.78 -17.12
CA ALA A 202 -1.99 28.17 -16.42
C ALA A 202 -2.78 29.17 -15.56
N ALA A 203 -2.12 30.19 -15.00
CA ALA A 203 -2.79 31.23 -14.20
C ALA A 203 -3.77 32.10 -14.99
N THR A 204 -3.59 32.21 -16.31
CA THR A 204 -4.39 33.05 -17.20
C THR A 204 -5.52 32.30 -17.89
N LEU A 205 -5.53 30.96 -17.78
CA LEU A 205 -6.55 30.15 -18.43
C LEU A 205 -7.88 30.16 -17.66
N PRO A 206 -9.01 30.04 -18.39
CA PRO A 206 -10.30 29.83 -17.76
C PRO A 206 -10.35 28.43 -17.13
N MET A 207 -10.33 28.37 -15.81
CA MET A 207 -10.45 27.15 -15.01
C MET A 207 -11.53 27.34 -13.96
N ARG A 208 -12.20 26.26 -13.55
CA ARG A 208 -13.12 26.32 -12.40
C ARG A 208 -12.29 26.42 -11.11
N GLU A 209 -12.88 26.96 -10.05
CA GLU A 209 -12.18 27.17 -8.77
C GLU A 209 -11.50 25.90 -8.23
N LEU A 210 -12.18 24.75 -8.31
CA LEU A 210 -11.61 23.46 -7.90
C LEU A 210 -10.36 23.08 -8.72
N ASP A 211 -10.43 23.20 -10.04
CA ASP A 211 -9.32 22.89 -10.94
C ASP A 211 -8.13 23.82 -10.69
N LYS A 212 -8.44 25.11 -10.52
CA LYS A 212 -7.46 26.16 -10.26
C LYS A 212 -6.67 25.89 -8.98
N GLU A 213 -7.38 25.57 -7.90
CA GLU A 213 -6.78 25.23 -6.60
C GLU A 213 -5.84 24.02 -6.72
N ILE A 214 -6.28 22.94 -7.37
CA ILE A 214 -5.47 21.72 -7.52
C ILE A 214 -4.25 21.98 -8.40
N ILE A 215 -4.43 22.61 -9.56
CA ILE A 215 -3.35 22.89 -10.52
C ILE A 215 -2.30 23.80 -9.90
N PHE A 216 -2.71 24.86 -9.21
CA PHE A 216 -1.77 25.75 -8.53
C PHE A 216 -0.99 25.04 -7.42
N ARG A 217 -1.65 24.20 -6.62
CA ARG A 217 -0.95 23.38 -5.60
C ARG A 217 0.06 22.42 -6.21
N ILE A 218 -0.24 21.86 -7.39
CA ILE A 218 0.70 21.02 -8.14
C ILE A 218 1.89 21.84 -8.65
N ILE A 219 1.66 23.06 -9.14
CA ILE A 219 2.72 23.98 -9.62
C ILE A 219 3.69 24.31 -8.48
N ILE A 220 3.18 24.71 -7.31
CA ILE A 220 4.00 25.03 -6.13
C ILE A 220 4.54 23.80 -5.41
N ARG A 221 4.17 22.58 -5.87
CA ARG A 221 4.56 21.28 -5.31
C ARG A 221 4.20 21.12 -3.83
N GLU A 222 3.12 21.74 -3.40
CA GLU A 222 2.63 21.67 -2.02
C GLU A 222 1.64 20.51 -1.86
N LYS A 223 1.84 19.69 -0.83
CA LYS A 223 0.86 18.67 -0.46
C LYS A 223 -0.27 19.30 0.33
N PHE A 224 -1.51 18.85 0.10
CA PHE A 224 -2.68 19.42 0.74
C PHE A 224 -3.69 18.36 1.20
N ASP A 225 -4.38 18.66 2.29
CA ASP A 225 -5.54 17.93 2.77
C ASP A 225 -6.52 18.97 3.31
N ILE A 226 -7.54 19.29 2.52
CA ILE A 226 -8.44 20.43 2.71
C ILE A 226 -9.88 19.93 2.74
#